data_AF-A0A966I0F8-F1
#
_entry.id   AF-A0A966I0F8-F1
#
_cell.length_a   1.000
_cell.length_b   1.000
_cell.length_c   1.000
_cell.angle_alpha   90.00
_cell.angle_beta   90.00
_cell.angle_gamma   90.00
#
_symmetry.space_group_name_H-M   'P 1'
#
loop_
_entity.id
_entity.type
_entity.pdbx_description
1 polymer ?
#
loop_
_entity_poly.entity_id
_entity_poly.type
_entity_poly.pdbx_seq_one_letter_code
_entity_poly.pdbx_strand_id
1 'polypeptide(L)'
;MASSDVILSVRDLTKHFPVNKRTQKKTGSTAVKAVDGISFDLKRGETLGLVGESGCGKTTAGRTILKLIEPTSGSITFEGQNISELSPQEMRPLRSQMQIIFQDPYSALNPRHTVGRIIAAPFEIQGIEPQGGTKRAVQELMERVGLNPEHY
;
A
#
# COMPACT_ATOMS: atom_id res chain seq x y z
N MET A 1 18.10 23.01 8.35
CA MET A 1 18.47 21.58 8.17
C MET A 1 17.82 21.13 6.88
N ALA A 2 18.61 20.61 5.92
CA ALA A 2 18.09 20.24 4.61
C ALA A 2 17.00 19.18 4.78
N SER A 3 15.75 19.55 4.49
CA SER A 3 14.66 18.58 4.33
C SER A 3 15.11 17.67 3.19
N SER A 4 15.40 16.40 3.51
CA SER A 4 15.78 15.45 2.47
C SER A 4 14.61 15.36 1.49
N ASP A 5 14.88 15.59 0.21
CA ASP A 5 13.90 15.47 -0.89
C ASP A 5 13.34 14.03 -1.05
N VAL A 6 13.87 13.09 -0.26
CA VAL A 6 13.43 11.70 -0.17
C VAL A 6 12.11 11.62 0.59
N ILE A 7 11.06 11.16 -0.09
CA ILE A 7 9.74 10.90 0.52
C ILE A 7 9.66 9.49 1.12
N LEU A 8 10.36 8.52 0.54
CA LEU A 8 10.40 7.13 1.00
C LEU A 8 11.82 6.59 0.91
N SER A 9 12.35 6.07 2.02
CA SER A 9 13.63 5.38 2.08
C SER A 9 13.42 3.96 2.59
N VAL A 10 13.86 2.99 1.80
CA VAL A 10 13.80 1.56 2.12
C VAL A 10 15.23 1.04 2.28
N ARG A 11 15.51 0.32 3.37
CA ARG A 11 16.83 -0.25 3.67
C ARG A 11 16.73 -1.69 4.11
N ASP A 12 17.43 -2.56 3.40
CA ASP A 12 17.60 -4.00 3.64
C ASP A 12 16.27 -4.71 3.88
N LEU A 13 15.22 -4.26 3.18
CA LEU A 13 13.87 -4.73 3.40
C LEU A 13 13.75 -6.19 2.99
N THR A 14 13.27 -6.99 3.92
CA THR A 14 13.20 -8.44 3.76
C THR A 14 11.81 -8.93 4.16
N LYS A 15 11.25 -9.84 3.37
CA LYS A 15 10.03 -10.57 3.70
C LYS A 15 10.17 -12.03 3.33
N HIS A 16 10.28 -12.87 4.36
CA HIS A 16 10.29 -14.32 4.23
C HIS A 16 9.02 -14.92 4.81
N PHE A 17 8.43 -15.88 4.10
CA PHE A 17 7.26 -16.62 4.56
C PHE A 17 7.68 -18.02 5.01
N PRO A 18 7.30 -18.47 6.22
CA PRO A 18 7.60 -19.82 6.67
C PRO A 18 6.82 -20.84 5.84
N VAL A 19 7.47 -21.92 5.41
CA VAL A 19 6.78 -23.07 4.79
C VAL A 19 6.57 -24.14 5.85
N ASN A 20 5.34 -24.27 6.33
CA ASN A 20 4.98 -25.37 7.23
C ASN A 20 4.81 -26.66 6.41
N LYS A 21 5.89 -27.45 6.29
CA LYS A 21 5.78 -28.83 5.80
C LYS A 21 5.18 -29.70 6.91
N ARG A 22 3.88 -29.98 6.81
CA ARG A 22 3.15 -30.87 7.72
C ARG A 22 3.49 -32.36 7.50
N THR A 23 4.39 -32.67 6.58
CA THR A 23 4.83 -34.03 6.24
C THR A 23 6.32 -34.03 5.89
N GLN A 24 7.02 -35.00 6.48
CA GLN A 24 8.44 -35.36 6.34
C GLN A 24 9.48 -34.61 7.16
N LYS A 25 9.98 -35.33 8.17
CA LYS A 25 11.36 -35.36 8.66
C LYS A 25 12.37 -34.82 7.63
N LYS A 26 12.77 -33.57 7.76
CA LYS A 26 14.08 -33.05 7.36
C LYS A 26 14.32 -31.71 8.05
N THR A 27 15.47 -31.60 8.70
CA THR A 27 16.01 -30.45 9.39
C THR A 27 16.10 -29.23 8.46
N GLY A 28 15.50 -28.11 8.88
CA GLY A 28 15.60 -26.80 8.22
C GLY A 28 14.24 -26.23 7.82
N SER A 29 13.86 -25.09 8.40
CA SER A 29 12.72 -24.31 7.92
C SER A 29 13.07 -23.74 6.53
N THR A 30 12.62 -24.38 5.46
CA THR A 30 12.62 -23.73 4.15
C THR A 30 11.64 -22.56 4.20
N ALA A 31 12.13 -21.32 4.18
CA ALA A 31 11.29 -20.14 4.04
C ALA A 31 11.27 -19.68 2.58
N VAL A 32 10.12 -19.23 2.08
CA VAL A 32 10.04 -18.57 0.78
C VAL A 32 10.51 -17.14 0.96
N LYS A 33 11.63 -16.80 0.31
CA LYS A 33 12.20 -15.46 0.30
C LYS A 33 11.51 -14.58 -0.75
N ALA A 34 10.38 -13.99 -0.38
CA ALA A 34 9.61 -13.17 -1.32
C ALA A 34 10.23 -11.78 -1.57
N VAL A 35 10.94 -11.25 -0.57
CA VAL A 35 11.79 -10.06 -0.68
C VAL A 35 13.05 -10.34 0.16
N ASP A 36 14.24 -10.09 -0.39
CA ASP A 36 15.51 -10.44 0.26
C ASP A 36 16.51 -9.28 0.13
N GLY A 37 16.43 -8.30 1.05
CA GLY A 37 17.42 -7.22 1.17
C GLY A 37 17.33 -6.13 0.11
N ILE A 38 16.13 -5.61 -0.22
CA ILE A 38 16.01 -4.49 -1.16
C ILE A 38 16.26 -3.13 -0.47
N SER A 39 17.00 -2.25 -1.14
CA SER A 39 17.36 -0.91 -0.65
C SER A 39 17.23 0.12 -1.77
N PHE A 40 16.47 1.18 -1.55
CA PHE A 40 16.34 2.30 -2.49
C PHE A 40 15.77 3.54 -1.79
N ASP A 41 15.94 4.70 -2.43
CA ASP A 41 15.26 5.95 -2.09
C ASP A 41 14.33 6.37 -3.21
N LEU A 42 13.21 6.97 -2.85
CA LEU A 42 12.26 7.60 -3.74
C LEU A 42 12.14 9.06 -3.34
N LYS A 43 12.36 9.98 -4.29
CA LYS A 43 12.22 11.41 -4.07
C LYS A 43 10.79 11.88 -4.29
N ARG A 44 10.46 13.05 -3.76
CA ARG A 44 9.15 13.67 -3.98
C ARG A 44 8.95 13.96 -5.47
N GLY A 45 7.81 13.51 -6.01
CA GLY A 45 7.48 13.67 -7.43
C GLY A 45 8.18 12.67 -8.36
N GLU A 46 9.06 11.82 -7.85
CA GLU A 46 9.67 10.74 -8.61
C GLU A 46 8.69 9.56 -8.79
N THR A 47 8.77 8.89 -9.94
CA THR A 47 8.02 7.66 -10.20
C THR A 47 8.99 6.50 -10.31
N LEU A 48 8.85 5.50 -9.43
CA LEU A 48 9.66 4.29 -9.45
C LEU A 48 8.86 3.11 -10.03
N GLY A 49 9.39 2.51 -11.09
CA GLY A 49 8.87 1.29 -11.68
C GLY A 49 9.59 0.05 -11.16
N LEU A 50 8.85 -0.95 -10.69
CA LEU A 50 9.39 -2.27 -10.32
C LEU A 50 8.94 -3.33 -11.34
N VAL A 51 9.90 -3.88 -12.09
CA VAL A 51 9.65 -4.87 -13.15
C VAL A 51 10.30 -6.22 -12.82
N GLY A 52 9.76 -7.30 -13.39
CA GLY A 52 10.26 -8.66 -13.18
C GLY A 52 9.23 -9.71 -13.53
N GLU A 53 9.63 -10.97 -13.55
CA GLU A 53 8.77 -12.11 -13.93
C GLU A 53 7.60 -12.34 -12.96
N SER A 54 6.57 -13.07 -13.41
CA SER A 54 5.47 -13.47 -12.53
C SER A 54 6.01 -14.25 -11.33
N GLY A 55 5.54 -13.92 -10.12
CA GLY A 55 5.98 -14.58 -8.89
C GLY A 55 7.31 -14.12 -8.29
N CYS A 56 8.05 -13.17 -8.91
CA CYS A 56 9.34 -12.70 -8.38
C CYS A 56 9.26 -11.78 -7.14
N GLY A 57 8.08 -11.64 -6.52
CA GLY A 57 7.92 -10.91 -5.25
C GLY A 57 7.46 -9.44 -5.35
N LYS A 58 7.22 -8.88 -6.55
CA LYS A 58 6.81 -7.46 -6.73
C LYS A 58 5.61 -7.04 -5.87
N THR A 59 4.54 -7.82 -5.92
CA THR A 59 3.32 -7.55 -5.13
C THR A 59 3.59 -7.62 -3.64
N THR A 60 4.46 -8.55 -3.21
CA THR A 60 4.91 -8.62 -1.81
C THR A 60 5.71 -7.40 -1.43
N ALA A 61 6.67 -6.97 -2.26
CA ALA A 61 7.49 -5.79 -2.00
C ALA A 61 6.62 -4.53 -1.81
N GLY A 62 5.71 -4.24 -2.74
CA GLY A 62 4.81 -3.10 -2.63
C GLY A 62 3.92 -3.15 -1.38
N ARG A 63 3.34 -4.31 -1.06
CA ARG A 63 2.51 -4.48 0.15
C ARG A 63 3.33 -4.38 1.44
N THR A 64 4.59 -4.83 1.44
CA THR A 64 5.48 -4.72 2.61
C THR A 64 5.94 -3.28 2.82
N ILE A 65 6.29 -2.55 1.75
CA ILE A 65 6.61 -1.11 1.81
C ILE A 65 5.45 -0.31 2.42
N LEU A 66 4.21 -0.62 2.01
CA LEU A 66 3.01 0.02 2.54
C LEU A 66 2.58 -0.50 3.92
N LYS A 67 3.38 -1.35 4.58
CA LYS A 67 3.02 -1.97 5.87
C LYS A 67 1.63 -2.64 5.85
N LEU A 68 1.23 -3.21 4.71
CA LEU A 68 0.07 -4.11 4.60
C LEU A 68 0.49 -5.56 4.91
N ILE A 69 1.78 -5.85 4.78
CA ILE A 69 2.43 -7.09 5.20
C ILE A 69 3.63 -6.67 6.06
N GLU A 70 3.70 -7.14 7.31
CA GLU A 70 4.84 -6.83 8.17
C GLU A 70 6.15 -7.38 7.61
N PRO A 71 7.23 -6.58 7.54
CA PRO A 71 8.54 -7.04 7.13
C PRO A 71 9.09 -8.09 8.10
N THR A 72 9.95 -8.97 7.60
CA THR A 72 10.75 -9.86 8.44
C THR A 72 11.92 -9.10 9.06
N SER A 73 12.55 -8.21 8.31
CA SER A 73 13.60 -7.29 8.76
C SER A 73 13.74 -6.12 7.79
N GLY A 74 14.58 -5.15 8.16
CA GLY A 74 14.85 -3.94 7.40
C GLY A 74 14.03 -2.73 7.90
N SER A 75 14.32 -1.57 7.33
CA SER A 75 13.67 -0.31 7.72
C SER A 75 12.96 0.38 6.57
N ILE A 76 11.82 1.00 6.87
CA ILE A 76 11.03 1.82 5.96
C ILE A 76 10.86 3.18 6.64
N THR A 77 11.31 4.23 5.97
CA THR A 77 11.13 5.62 6.43
C THR A 77 10.25 6.35 5.42
N PHE A 78 9.13 6.90 5.89
CA PHE A 78 8.19 7.69 5.10
C PHE A 78 8.14 9.11 5.65
N GLU A 79 8.37 10.11 4.80
CA GLU A 79 8.45 11.54 5.16
C GLU A 79 9.34 11.82 6.38
N GLY A 80 10.47 11.12 6.48
CA GLY A 80 11.43 11.27 7.58
C GLY A 80 11.08 10.51 8.87
N GLN A 81 9.92 9.87 8.93
CA GLN A 81 9.49 9.02 10.05
C GLN A 81 9.76 7.55 9.75
N ASN A 82 10.46 6.84 10.63
CA ASN A 82 10.56 5.37 10.54
C ASN A 82 9.20 4.73 10.84
N ILE A 83 8.67 3.98 9.89
CA ILE A 83 7.35 3.33 9.98
C ILE A 83 7.42 1.82 10.20
N SER A 84 8.61 1.21 10.21
CA SER A 84 8.77 -0.24 10.26
C SER A 84 8.11 -0.88 11.48
N GLU A 85 8.24 -0.24 12.64
CA GLU A 85 7.81 -0.79 13.93
C GLU A 85 6.50 -0.17 14.43
N LEU A 86 5.91 0.74 13.67
CA LEU A 86 4.65 1.36 14.05
C LEU A 86 3.55 0.32 14.20
N SER A 87 2.79 0.45 15.28
CA SER A 87 1.61 -0.34 15.55
C SER A 87 0.51 -0.03 14.53
N PRO A 88 -0.51 -0.91 14.41
CA PRO A 88 -1.65 -0.64 13.55
C PRO A 88 -2.36 0.69 13.85
N GLN A 89 -2.35 1.15 15.11
CA GLN A 89 -2.97 2.41 15.51
C GLN A 89 -2.15 3.61 15.03
N GLU A 90 -0.83 3.58 15.20
CA GLU A 90 0.08 4.63 14.73
C GLU A 90 0.15 4.70 13.20
N MET A 91 -0.08 3.57 12.52
CA MET A 91 -0.17 3.53 11.06
C MET A 91 -1.46 4.15 10.50
N ARG A 92 -2.56 4.20 11.28
CA ARG A 92 -3.88 4.71 10.81
C ARG A 92 -3.81 6.08 10.15
N PRO A 93 -3.23 7.13 10.77
CA PRO A 93 -3.15 8.46 10.15
C PRO A 93 -2.33 8.49 8.87
N LEU A 94 -1.36 7.56 8.72
CA LEU A 94 -0.52 7.47 7.52
C LEU A 94 -1.22 6.75 6.37
N ARG A 95 -2.30 5.99 6.62
CA ARG A 95 -3.02 5.25 5.58
C ARG A 95 -3.58 6.18 4.51
N SER A 96 -4.10 7.35 4.86
CA SER A 96 -4.64 8.32 3.89
C SER A 96 -3.56 8.87 2.94
N GLN A 97 -2.29 8.86 3.36
CA GLN A 97 -1.15 9.35 2.58
C GLN A 97 -0.52 8.27 1.71
N MET A 98 -0.80 7.00 2.00
CA MET A 98 -0.24 5.83 1.32
C MET A 98 -1.37 4.94 0.77
N GLN A 99 -1.85 5.29 -0.43
CA GLN A 99 -2.94 4.59 -1.09
C GLN A 99 -2.43 3.50 -2.05
N ILE A 100 -3.21 2.44 -2.22
CA ILE A 100 -2.90 1.32 -3.13
C ILE A 100 -4.04 1.09 -4.11
N ILE A 101 -3.67 0.81 -5.36
CA ILE A 101 -4.57 0.24 -6.37
C ILE A 101 -4.18 -1.23 -6.57
N PHE A 102 -5.11 -2.14 -6.32
CA PHE A 102 -4.85 -3.57 -6.43
C PHE A 102 -4.88 -4.05 -7.89
N GLN A 103 -4.06 -5.07 -8.19
CA GLN A 103 -3.99 -5.67 -9.53
C GLN A 103 -5.31 -6.29 -9.98
N ASP A 104 -6.06 -6.90 -9.05
CA ASP A 104 -7.42 -7.38 -9.29
C ASP A 104 -8.42 -6.39 -8.69
N PRO A 105 -9.04 -5.52 -9.51
CA PRO A 105 -9.98 -4.52 -9.02
C PRO A 105 -11.26 -5.17 -8.49
N TYR A 106 -11.70 -6.31 -9.01
CA TYR A 106 -12.93 -6.96 -8.54
C TYR A 106 -12.80 -7.43 -7.10
N SER A 107 -11.64 -7.93 -6.72
CA SER A 107 -11.36 -8.34 -5.33
C SER A 107 -11.39 -7.17 -4.34
N ALA A 108 -11.19 -5.93 -4.81
CA ALA A 108 -11.11 -4.73 -3.99
C ALA A 108 -12.44 -3.97 -3.88
N LEU A 109 -13.43 -4.30 -4.71
CA LEU A 109 -14.73 -3.62 -4.78
C LEU A 109 -15.81 -4.47 -4.12
N ASN A 110 -16.74 -3.82 -3.41
CA ASN A 110 -17.94 -4.49 -2.91
C ASN A 110 -19.09 -4.33 -3.90
N PRO A 111 -19.53 -5.39 -4.60
CA PRO A 111 -20.57 -5.30 -5.63
C PRO A 111 -21.95 -4.93 -5.07
N ARG A 112 -22.12 -4.92 -3.74
CA ARG A 112 -23.36 -4.45 -3.09
C ARG A 112 -23.43 -2.94 -2.96
N HIS A 113 -22.36 -2.21 -3.27
CA HIS A 113 -22.30 -0.75 -3.15
C HIS A 113 -22.26 -0.10 -4.54
N THR A 114 -22.89 1.07 -4.67
CA THR A 114 -22.78 1.90 -5.88
C THR A 114 -21.35 2.39 -6.04
N VAL A 115 -20.99 2.75 -7.28
CA VAL A 115 -19.69 3.38 -7.56
C VAL A 115 -19.52 4.64 -6.73
N GLY A 116 -20.54 5.49 -6.64
CA GLY A 116 -20.53 6.67 -5.78
C GLY A 116 -20.29 6.35 -4.31
N ARG A 117 -20.97 5.34 -3.75
CA ARG A 117 -20.75 4.89 -2.36
C ARG A 117 -19.32 4.42 -2.12
N ILE A 118 -18.73 3.70 -3.08
CA ILE A 118 -17.35 3.22 -2.98
C ILE A 118 -16.36 4.40 -3.00
N ILE A 119 -16.55 5.38 -3.89
CA ILE A 119 -15.69 6.56 -3.97
C ILE A 119 -15.90 7.50 -2.77
N ALA A 120 -17.10 7.54 -2.20
CA ALA A 120 -17.41 8.33 -0.99
C ALA A 120 -16.78 7.77 0.29
N ALA A 121 -16.62 6.44 0.38
CA ALA A 121 -16.21 5.76 1.61
C ALA A 121 -14.88 6.25 2.21
N PRO A 122 -13.81 6.54 1.43
CA PRO A 122 -12.58 7.10 1.98
C PRO A 122 -12.77 8.44 2.69
N PHE A 123 -13.66 9.32 2.20
CA PHE A 123 -13.94 10.60 2.86
C PHE A 123 -14.53 10.37 4.26
N GLU A 124 -15.52 9.47 4.36
CA GLU A 124 -16.17 9.12 5.64
C GLU A 124 -15.19 8.45 6.61
N ILE A 125 -14.43 7.46 6.14
CA ILE A 125 -13.49 6.71 6.97
C ILE A 125 -12.38 7.61 7.51
N GLN A 126 -11.94 8.59 6.73
CA GLN A 126 -10.87 9.51 7.12
C GLN A 126 -11.38 10.79 7.79
N GLY A 127 -12.70 10.97 7.91
CA GLY A 127 -13.29 12.20 8.47
C GLY A 127 -12.97 13.45 7.65
N ILE A 128 -12.83 13.32 6.33
CA ILE A 128 -12.52 14.42 5.42
C ILE A 128 -13.84 14.99 4.91
N GLU A 129 -14.04 16.29 5.07
CA GLU A 129 -15.17 17.03 4.51
C GLU A 129 -14.71 17.91 3.36
N PRO A 130 -14.95 17.51 2.10
CA PRO A 130 -14.59 18.33 0.94
C PRO A 130 -15.40 19.63 0.89
N GLN A 131 -14.79 20.68 0.34
CA GLN A 131 -15.51 21.92 0.07
C GLN A 131 -16.67 21.64 -0.90
N GLY A 132 -17.89 22.00 -0.49
CA GLY A 132 -19.09 21.69 -1.28
C GLY A 132 -19.71 20.31 -1.02
N GLY A 133 -19.15 19.55 -0.08
CA GLY A 133 -19.68 18.28 0.40
C GLY A 133 -19.18 17.06 -0.39
N THR A 134 -19.19 15.90 0.27
CA THR A 134 -18.70 14.63 -0.29
C THR A 134 -19.36 14.27 -1.62
N LYS A 135 -20.67 14.53 -1.76
CA LYS A 135 -21.39 14.23 -3.01
C LYS A 135 -20.78 14.93 -4.23
N ARG A 136 -20.53 16.24 -4.11
CA ARG A 136 -19.98 17.03 -5.22
C ARG A 136 -18.57 16.56 -5.57
N ALA A 137 -17.72 16.36 -4.55
CA ALA A 137 -16.36 15.86 -4.75
C ALA A 137 -16.33 14.49 -5.45
N VAL A 138 -17.24 13.58 -5.08
CA VAL A 138 -17.35 12.27 -5.73
C VAL A 138 -17.78 12.41 -7.20
N GLN A 139 -18.77 13.28 -7.48
CA GLN A 139 -19.23 13.53 -8.84
C GLN A 139 -18.13 14.11 -9.73
N GLU A 140 -17.36 15.07 -9.22
CA GLU A 140 -16.19 15.64 -9.92
C GLU A 140 -15.10 14.59 -10.18
N LEU A 141 -14.83 13.70 -9.21
CA LEU A 141 -13.90 12.59 -9.39
C LEU A 141 -14.37 11.62 -10.46
N MET A 142 -15.65 11.26 -10.45
CA MET A 142 -16.25 10.37 -11.46
C MET A 142 -16.13 10.98 -12.85
N GLU A 143 -16.48 12.25 -13.02
CA GLU A 143 -16.34 12.96 -14.30
C GLU A 143 -14.89 12.97 -14.79
N ARG A 144 -13.94 13.26 -13.90
CA ARG A 144 -12.51 13.31 -14.23
C ARG A 144 -11.96 11.99 -14.77
N VAL A 145 -12.51 10.86 -14.36
CA VAL A 145 -12.11 9.52 -14.82
C VAL A 145 -13.06 8.93 -15.87
N GLY A 146 -14.02 9.72 -16.38
CA GLY A 146 -14.94 9.31 -17.45
C GLY A 146 -16.12 8.44 -17.00
N LEU A 147 -16.48 8.46 -15.71
CA LEU A 147 -17.66 7.78 -15.17
C LEU A 147 -18.86 8.74 -15.07
N ASN A 148 -20.08 8.24 -15.27
CA ASN A 148 -21.30 9.05 -15.20
C ASN A 148 -21.57 9.54 -13.75
N PRO A 149 -21.51 10.86 -13.47
CA PRO A 149 -21.71 11.42 -12.13
C PRO A 149 -23.13 11.24 -11.56
N GLU A 150 -24.10 10.84 -12.38
CA GLU A 150 -25.46 10.55 -11.92
C GLU A 150 -25.54 9.23 -11.14
N HIS A 151 -24.54 8.34 -11.24
CA HIS A 151 -24.46 7.08 -10.50
C HIS A 151 -23.85 7.21 -9.09
N TYR A 152 -24.03 8.38 -8.46
CA TYR A 152 -23.69 8.60 -7.06
C TYR A 152 -24.51 7.67 -6.14
#